data_AF-A0A0C7MXA8-F1
#
_entry.id   AF-A0A0C7MXA8-F1
#
_cell.length_a   1.000
_cell.length_b   1.000
_cell.length_c   1.000
_cell.angle_alpha   90.00
_cell.angle_beta   90.00
_cell.angle_gamma   90.00
#
_symmetry.space_group_name_H-M   'P 1'
#
loop_
_entity.id
_entity.type
_entity.pdbx_description
1 polymer ?
#
loop_
_entity_poly.entity_id
_entity_poly.type
_entity_poly.pdbx_seq_one_letter_code
_entity_poly.pdbx_strand_id
1 'polypeptide(L)'
;MSNKQVNSQPSSNEYPISPEKLVSIIEGNLSDVSLESDIAAYTEKVLAELSKASSVHKFVISVTKINAVQGQNYDLGIDSYVGGVWNKATDGAFTHAVEVIPSLQLLLTVVWLSK
;
A
#
# COMPACT_ATOMS: atom_id res chain seq x y z
N MET A 1 -0.42 24.03 -1.82
CA MET A 1 0.29 22.74 -1.64
C MET A 1 -0.17 22.19 -0.31
N SER A 2 -1.12 21.25 -0.29
CA SER A 2 -1.55 20.59 0.95
C SER A 2 -0.57 19.48 1.28
N ASN A 3 -0.07 19.46 2.52
CA ASN A 3 0.76 18.40 3.07
C ASN A 3 -0.12 17.19 3.34
N LYS A 4 -0.25 16.29 2.37
CA LYS A 4 -0.92 15.00 2.58
C LYS A 4 0.00 14.10 3.41
N GLN A 5 -0.29 13.98 4.69
CA GLN A 5 0.46 13.13 5.62
C GLN A 5 -0.23 11.77 5.70
N VAL A 6 0.49 10.71 5.37
CA VAL A 6 0.08 9.34 5.68
C VAL A 6 1.08 8.77 6.66
N ASN A 7 0.58 8.02 7.63
CA ASN A 7 1.38 7.29 8.61
C ASN A 7 2.08 6.08 7.95
N SER A 8 3.03 6.35 7.06
CA SER A 8 3.74 5.33 6.28
C SER A 8 4.82 4.58 7.05
N GLN A 9 4.89 4.74 8.38
CA GLN A 9 5.91 4.06 9.17
C GLN A 9 5.56 2.58 9.32
N PRO A 10 6.55 1.69 9.16
CA PRO A 10 6.34 0.26 9.36
C PRO A 10 6.03 -0.02 10.83
N SER A 11 5.27 -1.07 11.10
CA SER A 11 5.05 -1.53 12.48
C SER A 11 6.21 -2.37 13.05
N SER A 12 7.24 -2.66 12.26
CA SER A 12 8.43 -3.43 12.63
C SER A 12 9.70 -2.86 11.94
N ASN A 13 10.87 -3.14 12.52
CA ASN A 13 12.16 -2.86 11.91
C ASN A 13 12.60 -3.95 10.91
N GLU A 14 11.96 -5.11 10.91
CA GLU A 14 12.16 -6.13 9.88
C GLU A 14 11.17 -5.93 8.75
N TYR A 15 11.71 -5.94 7.53
CA TYR A 15 10.92 -5.94 6.31
C TYR A 15 11.17 -7.21 5.52
N PRO A 16 10.16 -7.71 4.78
CA PRO A 16 10.29 -8.90 3.94
C PRO A 16 11.23 -8.66 2.73
N ILE A 17 11.40 -7.39 2.35
CA ILE A 17 12.26 -6.83 1.31
C ILE A 17 12.62 -5.39 1.70
N SER A 18 13.59 -4.73 1.04
CA SER A 18 13.90 -3.34 1.38
C SER A 18 12.67 -2.41 1.18
N PRO A 19 12.50 -1.36 2.01
CA PRO A 19 11.38 -0.42 1.87
C PRO A 19 11.28 0.20 0.47
N GLU A 20 12.43 0.52 -0.13
CA GLU A 20 12.51 1.10 -1.48
C GLU A 20 12.00 0.11 -2.53
N LYS A 21 12.34 -1.18 -2.39
CA LYS A 21 11.84 -2.23 -3.26
C LYS A 21 10.34 -2.44 -3.07
N LEU A 22 9.84 -2.32 -1.84
CA LEU A 22 8.41 -2.43 -1.55
C LEU A 22 7.62 -1.29 -2.22
N VAL A 23 8.08 -0.04 -2.09
CA VAL A 23 7.51 1.11 -2.80
C VAL A 23 7.61 0.92 -4.32
N SER A 24 8.75 0.46 -4.84
CA SER A 24 8.95 0.21 -6.26
C SER A 24 7.99 -0.86 -6.81
N ILE A 25 7.69 -1.92 -6.05
CA ILE A 25 6.69 -2.93 -6.44
C ILE A 25 5.29 -2.31 -6.45
N ILE A 26 4.95 -1.50 -5.44
CA ILE A 26 3.64 -0.84 -5.35
C ILE A 26 3.44 0.10 -6.54
N GLU A 27 4.35 1.04 -6.73
CA GLU A 27 4.21 2.08 -7.75
C GLU A 27 4.46 1.56 -9.17
N GLY A 28 5.36 0.61 -9.35
CA GLY A 28 5.68 0.01 -10.66
C GLY A 28 4.53 -0.78 -11.29
N ASN A 29 3.54 -1.20 -10.49
CA ASN A 29 2.36 -1.92 -11.00
C ASN A 29 1.19 -0.99 -11.35
N LEU A 30 1.32 0.33 -11.15
CA LEU A 30 0.25 1.30 -11.42
C LEU A 30 0.07 1.63 -12.91
N SER A 31 1.14 1.55 -13.71
CA SER A 31 1.12 1.95 -15.13
C SER A 31 0.35 1.01 -16.05
N ASP A 32 0.09 -0.22 -15.59
CA ASP A 32 -0.48 -1.29 -16.41
C ASP A 32 -1.98 -1.51 -16.21
N VAL A 33 -2.66 -0.65 -15.43
CA VAL A 33 -4.05 -0.87 -15.02
C VAL A 33 -4.87 0.39 -15.22
N SER A 34 -6.02 0.26 -15.90
CA SER A 34 -7.08 1.25 -15.78
C SER A 34 -7.64 1.18 -14.36
N LEU A 35 -7.03 1.92 -13.43
CA LEU A 35 -7.36 1.90 -11.99
C LEU A 35 -8.78 2.44 -11.69
N GLU A 36 -9.46 2.96 -12.71
CA GLU A 36 -10.90 3.20 -12.68
C GLU A 36 -11.71 1.91 -12.54
N SER A 37 -11.29 0.81 -13.18
CA SER A 37 -12.07 -0.42 -13.34
C SER A 37 -11.52 -1.67 -12.64
N ASP A 38 -10.22 -1.75 -12.32
CA ASP A 38 -9.63 -3.03 -11.89
C ASP A 38 -8.60 -2.94 -10.73
N ILE A 39 -9.04 -2.47 -9.56
CA ILE A 39 -8.24 -2.51 -8.32
C ILE A 39 -7.90 -3.96 -7.91
N ALA A 40 -8.75 -4.92 -8.26
CA ALA A 40 -8.51 -6.33 -7.95
C ALA A 40 -7.28 -6.86 -8.70
N ALA A 41 -7.20 -6.68 -10.02
CA ALA A 41 -6.04 -7.09 -10.80
C ALA A 41 -4.76 -6.39 -10.37
N TYR A 42 -4.84 -5.10 -10.02
CA TYR A 42 -3.70 -4.39 -9.43
C TYR A 42 -3.25 -5.03 -8.11
N THR A 43 -4.18 -5.32 -7.20
CA THR A 43 -3.90 -5.98 -5.91
C THR A 43 -3.25 -7.35 -6.11
N GLU A 44 -3.76 -8.14 -7.05
CA GLU A 44 -3.22 -9.46 -7.39
C GLU A 44 -1.80 -9.38 -7.97
N LYS A 45 -1.52 -8.40 -8.84
CA LYS A 45 -0.18 -8.17 -9.38
C LYS A 45 0.84 -7.82 -8.29
N VAL A 46 0.48 -6.88 -7.40
CA VAL A 46 1.35 -6.50 -6.27
C VAL A 46 1.60 -7.72 -5.37
N LEU A 47 0.56 -8.51 -5.08
CA LEU A 47 0.68 -9.74 -4.29
C LEU A 47 1.62 -10.76 -4.94
N ALA A 48 1.51 -10.93 -6.26
CA ALA A 48 2.37 -11.84 -7.01
C ALA A 48 3.84 -11.42 -6.97
N GLU A 49 4.13 -10.14 -7.15
CA GLU A 49 5.50 -9.61 -7.11
C GLU A 49 6.11 -9.67 -5.69
N LEU A 50 5.33 -9.35 -4.65
CA LEU A 50 5.79 -9.51 -3.26
C LEU A 50 6.08 -10.99 -2.92
N SER A 51 5.23 -11.90 -3.38
CA SER A 51 5.40 -13.34 -3.15
C SER A 51 6.63 -13.90 -3.89
N LYS A 52 6.99 -13.35 -5.05
CA LYS A 52 8.25 -13.67 -5.75
C LYS A 52 9.45 -13.08 -5.01
N ALA A 53 9.32 -11.88 -4.46
CA ALA A 53 10.41 -11.17 -3.82
C ALA A 53 10.74 -11.70 -2.41
N SER A 54 9.78 -12.33 -1.73
CA SER A 54 9.99 -12.98 -0.42
C SER A 54 9.20 -14.27 -0.31
N SER A 55 9.90 -15.41 -0.26
CA SER A 55 9.28 -16.73 -0.14
C SER A 55 9.00 -17.15 1.32
N VAL A 56 9.59 -16.45 2.29
CA VAL A 56 9.51 -16.78 3.72
C VAL A 56 8.36 -16.08 4.45
N HIS A 57 7.62 -15.20 3.77
CA HIS A 57 6.47 -14.49 4.31
C HIS A 57 5.17 -14.87 3.60
N LYS A 58 4.06 -14.73 4.32
CA LYS A 58 2.70 -14.63 3.76
C LYS A 58 2.32 -13.16 3.71
N PHE A 59 1.58 -12.77 2.69
CA PHE A 59 1.20 -11.38 2.48
C PHE A 59 -0.32 -11.21 2.48
N VAL A 60 -0.77 -10.10 3.06
CA VAL A 60 -2.13 -9.57 2.92
C VAL A 60 -2.01 -8.14 2.40
N ILE A 61 -2.80 -7.82 1.38
CA ILE A 61 -2.81 -6.47 0.78
C ILE A 61 -4.22 -5.93 0.90
N SER A 62 -4.32 -4.73 1.47
CA SER A 62 -5.54 -3.93 1.49
C SER A 62 -5.33 -2.70 0.62
N VAL A 63 -6.27 -2.41 -0.28
CA VAL A 63 -6.24 -1.23 -1.14
C VAL A 63 -7.49 -0.42 -0.94
N THR A 64 -7.35 0.80 -0.45
CA THR A 64 -8.43 1.77 -0.36
C THR A 64 -8.34 2.74 -1.52
N LYS A 65 -9.33 2.71 -2.41
CA LYS A 65 -9.47 3.66 -3.51
C LYS A 65 -10.23 4.89 -3.02
N ILE A 66 -9.61 6.06 -3.13
CA ILE A 66 -10.20 7.35 -2.79
C ILE A 66 -10.42 8.12 -4.08
N ASN A 67 -11.70 8.28 -4.44
CA ASN A 67 -12.08 9.06 -5.61
C ASN A 67 -12.70 10.39 -5.15
N ALA A 68 -11.94 11.47 -5.26
CA ALA A 68 -12.36 12.80 -4.87
C ALA A 68 -12.95 13.57 -6.07
N VAL A 69 -13.91 12.94 -6.77
CA VAL A 69 -14.66 13.62 -7.83
C VAL A 69 -15.51 14.70 -7.19
N GLN A 70 -15.31 15.94 -7.63
CA GLN A 70 -16.06 17.17 -7.32
C GLN A 70 -15.56 17.99 -6.12
N GLY A 71 -14.92 19.12 -6.46
CA GLY A 71 -14.64 20.23 -5.55
C GLY A 71 -13.21 20.73 -5.70
N GLN A 72 -12.99 21.82 -6.45
CA GLN A 72 -11.71 22.53 -6.36
C GLN A 72 -11.55 23.01 -4.91
N ASN A 73 -10.50 22.54 -4.22
CA ASN A 73 -10.20 22.74 -2.80
C ASN A 73 -10.90 21.77 -1.82
N TYR A 74 -10.45 20.53 -1.76
CA TYR A 74 -10.70 19.66 -0.62
C TYR A 74 -9.40 19.41 0.15
N ASP A 75 -9.43 19.56 1.47
CA ASP A 75 -8.33 19.20 2.36
C ASP A 75 -8.71 17.86 3.02
N LEU A 76 -8.12 16.76 2.53
CA LEU A 76 -8.43 15.41 2.97
C LEU A 76 -7.22 14.81 3.66
N GLY A 77 -7.32 14.65 4.97
CA GLY A 77 -6.45 13.78 5.77
C GLY A 77 -7.00 12.36 5.72
N ILE A 78 -6.13 11.38 5.44
CA ILE A 78 -6.49 9.97 5.45
C ILE A 78 -5.49 9.24 6.31
N ASP A 79 -6.00 8.68 7.40
CA ASP A 79 -5.23 7.82 8.28
C ASP A 79 -5.67 6.37 8.10
N SER A 80 -4.71 5.45 8.08
CA SER A 80 -4.98 4.02 8.09
C SER A 80 -4.31 3.40 9.32
N TYR A 81 -5.09 2.63 10.07
CA TYR A 81 -4.61 1.91 11.24
C TYR A 81 -4.85 0.42 11.02
N VAL A 82 -3.79 -0.36 11.21
CA VAL A 82 -3.87 -1.82 11.24
C VAL A 82 -3.38 -2.29 12.60
N GLY A 83 -4.20 -3.11 13.24
CA GLY A 83 -3.87 -3.82 14.47
C GLY A 83 -3.93 -5.32 14.25
N GLY A 84 -2.99 -6.03 14.85
CA GLY A 84 -2.97 -7.49 14.83
C GLY A 84 -2.30 -8.05 16.08
N VAL A 85 -2.64 -9.30 16.40
CA VAL A 85 -1.93 -10.10 17.41
C VAL A 85 -0.92 -10.96 16.67
N TRP A 86 0.30 -10.45 16.51
CA TRP A 86 1.36 -11.09 15.73
C TRP A 86 2.74 -10.92 16.38
N ASN A 87 3.76 -11.57 15.83
CA ASN A 87 5.13 -11.47 16.32
C ASN A 87 5.75 -10.12 15.93
N LYS A 88 5.95 -9.22 16.91
CA LYS A 88 6.51 -7.88 16.67
C LYS A 88 7.91 -7.86 16.06
N ALA A 89 8.65 -8.96 16.13
CA ALA A 89 9.99 -9.04 15.56
C ALA A 89 9.95 -9.37 14.07
N THR A 90 9.08 -10.28 13.64
CA THR A 90 9.11 -10.88 12.29
C THR A 90 7.93 -10.47 11.41
N ASP A 91 6.87 -9.95 12.03
CA ASP A 91 5.62 -9.61 11.35
C ASP A 91 5.44 -8.09 11.36
N GLY A 92 4.74 -7.58 10.36
CA GLY A 92 4.51 -6.15 10.30
C GLY A 92 3.57 -5.71 9.20
N ALA A 93 3.33 -4.41 9.20
CA ALA A 93 2.54 -3.71 8.21
C ALA A 93 3.26 -2.47 7.72
N PHE A 94 3.04 -2.12 6.47
CA PHE A 94 3.49 -0.89 5.83
C PHE A 94 2.34 -0.28 5.03
N THR A 95 2.11 1.01 5.23
CA THR A 95 1.09 1.75 4.49
C THR A 95 1.77 2.73 3.53
N HIS A 96 1.34 2.76 2.28
CA HIS A 96 1.81 3.68 1.26
C HIS A 96 0.65 4.37 0.59
N ALA A 97 0.81 5.66 0.33
CA ALA A 97 -0.17 6.45 -0.37
C ALA A 97 0.40 6.90 -1.71
N VAL A 98 -0.37 6.70 -2.78
CA VAL A 98 0.02 7.07 -4.13
C VAL A 98 -1.11 7.79 -4.83
N GLU A 99 -0.78 8.93 -5.44
CA GLU A 99 -1.69 9.68 -6.30
C GLU A 99 -1.50 9.17 -7.74
N VAL A 100 -2.54 8.55 -8.28
CA VAL A 100 -2.50 7.87 -9.58
C VAL A 100 -2.72 8.88 -10.71
N ILE A 101 -3.76 9.69 -10.54
CA ILE A 101 -4.10 10.85 -11.35
C ILE A 101 -4.67 11.91 -10.40
N PRO A 102 -4.75 13.18 -10.82
CA PRO A 102 -5.44 14.19 -10.02
C PRO A 102 -6.81 13.68 -9.60
N SER A 103 -7.15 13.82 -8.31
CA SER A 103 -8.40 13.35 -7.67
C SER A 103 -8.57 11.83 -7.46
N LEU A 104 -7.62 10.99 -7.90
CA LEU A 104 -7.61 9.56 -7.62
C LEU A 104 -6.38 9.16 -6.81
N GLN A 105 -6.62 8.79 -5.56
CA GLN A 105 -5.58 8.34 -4.64
C GLN A 105 -5.83 6.89 -4.24
N LEU A 106 -4.75 6.12 -4.12
CA LEU A 106 -4.76 4.79 -3.54
C LEU A 106 -4.00 4.83 -2.22
N LEU A 107 -4.58 4.22 -1.20
CA LEU A 107 -3.91 3.92 0.05
C LEU A 107 -3.73 2.40 0.12
N LEU A 108 -2.50 1.95 0.00
CA LEU A 108 -2.13 0.56 0.09
C LEU A 108 -1.65 0.24 1.49
N THR A 109 -2.13 -0.83 2.09
CA THR A 109 -1.53 -1.42 3.28
C THR A 109 -1.09 -2.84 2.98
N VAL A 110 0.20 -3.09 3.13
CA VAL A 110 0.82 -4.42 3.00
C VAL A 110 1.10 -4.94 4.39
N VAL A 111 0.55 -6.12 4.72
CA VAL A 111 0.87 -6.86 5.94
C VAL A 111 1.68 -8.09 5.56
N TRP A 112 2.76 -8.35 6.27
CA TRP A 112 3.54 -9.58 6.16
C TRP A 112 3.54 -10.36 7.47
N LEU A 113 3.43 -11.68 7.34
CA LEU A 113 3.50 -12.64 8.43
C LEU A 113 4.57 -13.65 8.10
N SER A 114 5.54 -13.83 8.98
CA SER A 114 6.57 -14.85 8.83
C SER A 114 5.94 -16.25 8.84
N LYS A 115 6.49 -17.18 8.04
CA LYS A 115 5.94 -18.53 7.86
C LYS A 115 6.30 -19.50 8.98
#